data_AF-A0A4Y6KN68-F1
#
_entry.id   AF-A0A4Y6KN68-F1
#
_cell.length_a   1.000
_cell.length_b   1.000
_cell.length_c   1.000
_cell.angle_alpha   90.00
_cell.angle_beta   90.00
_cell.angle_gamma   90.00
#
_symmetry.space_group_name_H-M   'P 1'
#
loop_
_entity.id
_entity.type
_entity.pdbx_description
1 polymer ?
#
loop_
_entity_poly.entity_id
_entity_poly.type
_entity_poly.pdbx_seq_one_letter_code
_entity_poly.pdbx_strand_id
1 'polypeptide(L)'
;MSKTVLFIHGAWLTPAVWAPWQARFEAAGYCTEEPAMVRQQLQKYAASPATTKLLSFPGRNHYLIAAPGWEEIADAALAWADATTRRPAVEGPHAGGVDAVPA
;
A
#
# COMPACT_ATOMS: atom_id res chain seq x y z
N MET A 1 -16.97 1.91 -30.02
CA MET A 1 -15.93 2.65 -29.27
C MET A 1 -16.46 2.91 -27.88
N SER A 2 -15.86 2.34 -26.82
CA SER A 2 -16.25 2.66 -25.44
C SER A 2 -15.81 4.09 -25.11
N LYS A 3 -16.68 4.88 -24.49
CA LYS A 3 -16.37 6.23 -24.06
C LYS A 3 -15.96 6.16 -22.59
N THR A 4 -14.66 6.20 -22.32
CA THR A 4 -14.12 6.14 -20.96
C THR A 4 -13.86 7.54 -20.41
N VAL A 5 -14.21 7.76 -19.15
CA VAL A 5 -13.96 9.01 -18.41
C VAL A 5 -13.09 8.71 -17.17
N LEU A 6 -11.93 9.37 -17.08
CA LEU A 6 -11.00 9.24 -15.96
C LEU A 6 -11.18 10.42 -14.99
N PHE A 7 -11.39 10.13 -13.72
CA PHE A 7 -11.50 11.15 -12.68
C PHE A 7 -10.20 11.30 -11.90
N ILE A 8 -9.64 12.51 -11.92
CA ILE A 8 -8.39 12.87 -11.21
C ILE A 8 -8.73 13.89 -10.14
N HIS A 9 -8.30 13.66 -8.90
CA HIS A 9 -8.36 14.65 -7.83
C HIS A 9 -6.96 15.02 -7.35
N GLY A 10 -6.85 16.20 -6.74
CA GLY A 10 -5.60 16.67 -6.14
C GLY A 10 -5.26 15.95 -4.82
N ALA A 11 -4.17 16.40 -4.20
CA ALA A 11 -3.83 16.01 -2.85
C ALA A 11 -5.00 16.31 -1.89
N TRP A 12 -5.16 15.48 -0.85
CA TRP A 12 -6.17 15.65 0.22
C TRP A 12 -7.63 15.28 -0.12
N LEU A 13 -7.91 14.68 -1.29
CA LEU A 13 -9.23 14.14 -1.66
C LEU A 13 -9.20 12.61 -1.85
N THR A 14 -10.30 11.91 -1.56
CA THR A 14 -10.44 10.45 -1.77
C THR A 14 -10.98 10.20 -3.18
N PRO A 15 -10.74 9.02 -3.76
CA PRO A 15 -11.46 8.60 -4.96
C PRO A 15 -13.00 8.69 -4.84
N ALA A 16 -13.52 8.41 -3.64
CA ALA A 16 -14.94 8.41 -3.31
C ALA A 16 -15.67 9.76 -3.53
N VAL A 17 -14.97 10.89 -3.65
CA VAL A 17 -15.60 12.19 -3.98
C VAL A 17 -16.25 12.17 -5.37
N TRP A 18 -15.81 11.26 -6.23
CA TRP A 18 -16.33 11.09 -7.58
C TRP A 18 -17.53 10.15 -7.65
N ALA A 19 -17.91 9.45 -6.57
CA ALA A 19 -18.99 8.46 -6.62
C ALA A 19 -20.32 9.00 -7.19
N PRO A 20 -20.80 10.22 -6.84
CA PRO A 20 -22.01 10.79 -7.45
C PRO A 20 -21.84 11.10 -8.95
N TRP A 21 -20.62 11.46 -9.36
CA TRP A 21 -20.29 11.77 -10.75
C TRP A 21 -20.19 10.48 -11.57
N GLN A 22 -19.51 9.46 -11.04
CA GLN A 22 -19.39 8.15 -11.67
C GLN A 22 -20.76 7.55 -11.96
N ALA A 23 -21.64 7.52 -10.95
CA ALA A 23 -23.01 7.03 -11.12
C ALA A 23 -23.77 7.77 -12.25
N ARG A 24 -23.56 9.08 -12.39
CA ARG A 24 -24.23 9.89 -13.41
C ARG A 24 -23.67 9.64 -14.82
N PHE A 25 -22.37 9.43 -14.95
CA PHE A 25 -21.72 9.16 -16.24
C PHE A 25 -21.93 7.71 -16.69
N GLU A 26 -21.95 6.76 -15.76
CA GLU A 26 -22.31 5.36 -16.03
C GLU A 26 -23.76 5.24 -16.50
N ALA A 27 -24.69 5.94 -15.85
CA ALA A 27 -26.08 6.03 -16.30
C ALA A 27 -26.22 6.61 -17.73
N ALA A 28 -25.23 7.39 -18.18
CA ALA A 28 -25.17 7.93 -19.54
C ALA A 28 -24.38 7.05 -20.53
N GLY A 29 -23.94 5.85 -20.11
CA GLY A 29 -23.26 4.87 -20.96
C GLY A 29 -21.74 5.04 -21.07
N TYR A 30 -21.11 5.75 -20.14
CA TYR A 30 -19.65 5.88 -20.06
C TYR A 30 -19.08 4.86 -19.07
N CYS A 31 -17.88 4.34 -19.35
CA CYS A 31 -17.10 3.61 -18.34
C CYS A 31 -16.33 4.61 -17.49
N THR A 32 -16.32 4.45 -16.17
CA THR A 32 -15.62 5.36 -15.25
C THR A 32 -14.51 4.65 -14.48
N GLU A 33 -13.39 5.33 -14.28
CA GLU A 33 -12.20 4.78 -13.61
C GLU A 33 -11.74 5.75 -12.51
N GLU A 34 -11.45 5.22 -11.30
CA GLU A 34 -10.88 5.97 -10.18
C GLU A 34 -9.38 6.22 -10.36
N PRO A 35 -8.78 7.20 -9.64
CA PRO A 35 -7.37 7.50 -9.80
C PRO A 35 -6.55 6.30 -9.34
N ALA A 36 -6.14 5.56 -10.36
CA ALA A 36 -5.17 4.49 -10.34
C ALA A 36 -3.88 4.89 -9.62
N MET A 37 -3.61 6.17 -9.34
CA MET A 37 -2.33 6.69 -8.85
C MET A 37 -1.69 5.89 -7.71
N VAL A 38 -2.43 5.48 -6.67
CA VAL A 38 -1.84 4.68 -5.56
C VAL A 38 -1.51 3.25 -6.02
N ARG A 39 -2.42 2.61 -6.76
CA ARG A 39 -2.17 1.27 -7.36
C ARG A 39 -1.10 1.31 -8.44
N GLN A 40 -1.04 2.40 -9.19
CA GLN A 40 -0.10 2.67 -10.27
C GLN A 40 1.28 3.02 -9.69
N GLN A 41 1.35 3.69 -8.54
CA GLN A 41 2.58 3.81 -7.75
C GLN A 41 3.05 2.44 -7.27
N LEU A 42 2.19 1.61 -6.69
CA LEU A 42 2.56 0.24 -6.33
C LEU A 42 3.12 -0.53 -7.55
N GLN A 43 2.47 -0.43 -8.71
CA GLN A 43 2.95 -1.03 -9.96
C GLN A 43 4.34 -0.51 -10.38
N LYS A 44 4.63 0.79 -10.20
CA LYS A 44 5.97 1.35 -10.46
C LYS A 44 7.03 0.75 -9.54
N TYR A 45 6.66 0.43 -8.29
CA TYR A 45 7.56 -0.18 -7.32
C TYR A 45 7.62 -1.72 -7.40
N ALA A 46 6.88 -2.35 -8.31
CA ALA A 46 6.82 -3.81 -8.42
C ALA A 46 8.18 -4.47 -8.75
N ALA A 47 9.08 -3.75 -9.43
CA ALA A 47 10.42 -4.22 -9.74
C ALA A 47 11.47 -3.89 -8.64
N SER A 48 11.06 -3.20 -7.57
CA SER A 48 11.95 -2.84 -6.47
C SER A 48 12.28 -4.07 -5.61
N PRO A 49 13.51 -4.21 -5.12
CA PRO A 49 13.83 -5.21 -4.09
C PRO A 49 13.18 -4.89 -2.73
N ALA A 50 12.63 -3.69 -2.55
CA ALA A 50 11.94 -3.30 -1.33
C ALA A 50 10.55 -3.96 -1.25
N THR A 51 10.29 -4.68 -0.16
CA THR A 51 8.96 -5.19 0.14
C THR A 51 7.97 -4.04 0.27
N THR A 52 6.93 -4.05 -0.55
CA THR A 52 5.92 -2.99 -0.61
C THR A 52 4.53 -3.63 -0.53
N LYS A 53 3.65 -3.10 0.33
CA LYS A 53 2.26 -3.57 0.47
C LYS A 53 1.30 -2.39 0.44
N LEU A 54 0.20 -2.54 -0.30
CA LEU A 54 -0.93 -1.61 -0.26
C LEU A 54 -2.00 -2.15 0.69
N LEU A 55 -2.31 -1.38 1.73
CA LEU A 55 -3.41 -1.64 2.65
C LEU A 55 -4.50 -0.59 2.43
N SER A 56 -5.76 -1.02 2.43
CA SER A 56 -6.93 -0.14 2.32
C SER A 56 -7.83 -0.34 3.52
N PHE A 57 -8.29 0.77 4.12
CA PHE A 57 -9.17 0.77 5.31
C PHE A 57 -10.52 1.40 4.94
N PRO A 58 -11.50 0.61 4.47
CA PRO A 58 -12.81 1.12 4.10
C PRO A 58 -13.50 1.81 5.27
N GLY A 59 -14.24 2.90 5.00
CA GLY A 59 -14.96 3.66 6.02
C GLY A 59 -14.09 4.60 6.86
N ARG A 60 -12.77 4.61 6.66
CA ARG A 60 -11.88 5.61 7.25
C ARG A 60 -11.74 6.82 6.32
N ASN A 61 -11.64 8.01 6.92
CA ASN A 61 -11.38 9.24 6.17
C ASN A 61 -9.87 9.46 6.00
N HIS A 62 -9.50 10.49 5.25
CA HIS A 62 -8.12 10.80 4.91
C HIS A 62 -7.20 11.20 6.05
N TYR A 63 -7.76 11.52 7.21
CA TYR A 63 -7.01 11.88 8.40
C TYR A 63 -6.60 10.64 9.20
N LEU A 64 -6.21 9.56 8.51
CA LEU A 64 -5.94 8.22 9.05
C LEU A 64 -4.96 8.22 10.25
N ILE A 65 -3.98 9.12 10.22
CA ILE A 65 -2.91 9.17 11.23
C ILE A 65 -3.35 9.72 12.60
N ALA A 66 -4.51 10.38 12.67
CA ALA A 66 -4.93 11.07 13.90
C ALA A 66 -6.46 11.15 14.08
N ALA A 67 -7.25 10.57 13.17
CA ALA A 67 -8.68 10.38 13.38
C ALA A 67 -8.93 9.37 14.51
N PRO A 68 -10.09 9.42 15.19
CA PRO A 68 -10.47 8.39 16.17
C PRO A 68 -10.31 6.97 15.61
N GLY A 69 -9.67 6.07 16.36
CA GLY A 69 -9.35 4.71 15.93
C GLY A 69 -8.11 4.59 15.05
N TRP A 70 -7.24 5.61 15.00
CA TRP A 70 -5.94 5.57 14.31
C TRP A 70 -5.07 4.38 14.75
N GLU A 71 -5.32 3.84 15.94
CA GLU A 71 -4.67 2.66 16.51
C GLU A 71 -4.77 1.44 15.57
N GLU A 72 -5.92 1.22 14.92
CA GLU A 72 -6.10 0.11 13.94
C GLU A 72 -5.09 0.21 12.78
N ILE A 73 -4.83 1.44 12.33
CA ILE A 73 -3.95 1.72 11.19
C ILE A 73 -2.48 1.57 11.64
N ALA A 74 -2.17 2.02 12.86
CA ALA A 74 -0.85 1.85 13.46
C ALA A 74 -0.53 0.36 13.70
N ASP A 75 -1.46 -0.40 14.26
CA ASP A 75 -1.30 -1.83 14.51
C ASP A 75 -1.12 -2.62 13.21
N ALA A 76 -1.88 -2.29 12.17
CA ALA A 76 -1.72 -2.89 10.85
C ALA A 76 -0.34 -2.58 10.23
N ALA A 77 0.19 -1.37 10.43
CA ALA A 77 1.52 -0.99 9.97
C ALA A 77 2.62 -1.71 10.76
N LEU A 78 2.49 -1.81 12.09
CA LEU A 78 3.42 -2.55 12.96
C LEU A 78 3.46 -4.03 12.61
N ALA A 79 2.29 -4.68 12.48
CA ALA A 79 2.20 -6.09 12.10
C ALA A 79 2.85 -6.36 10.74
N TRP A 80 2.71 -5.44 9.77
CA TRP A 80 3.41 -5.54 8.50
C TRP A 80 4.94 -5.38 8.66
N ALA A 81 5.38 -4.41 9.46
CA ALA A 81 6.81 -4.18 9.70
C ALA A 81 7.47 -5.41 10.37
N ASP A 82 6.84 -6.00 11.39
CA ASP A 82 7.33 -7.19 12.09
C ASP A 82 7.42 -8.40 11.16
N ALA A 83 6.39 -8.61 10.32
CA ALA A 83 6.40 -9.67 9.32
C ALA A 83 7.49 -9.48 8.26
N THR A 84 7.83 -8.23 7.93
CA THR A 84 8.79 -7.90 6.87
C THR A 84 10.23 -7.83 7.39
N THR A 85 10.43 -7.53 8.68
CA THR A 85 11.75 -7.45 9.33
C THR A 85 12.23 -8.78 9.89
N ARG A 86 11.38 -9.80 10.00
CA ARG A 86 11.82 -11.18 10.25
C ARG A 86 12.64 -11.66 9.06
N ARG A 87 13.96 -11.48 9.16
CA ARG A 87 14.94 -12.11 8.28
C ARG A 87 14.66 -13.62 8.29
N PRO A 88 14.65 -14.32 7.14
CA PRO A 88 14.70 -15.79 7.21
C PRO A 88 15.91 -16.13 8.07
N ALA A 89 15.71 -17.03 9.05
CA ALA A 89 16.80 -17.52 9.86
C ALA A 89 17.86 -18.04 8.89
N VAL A 90 19.01 -17.38 8.85
CA VAL A 90 20.17 -17.93 8.18
C VAL A 90 20.59 -19.10 9.07
N GLU A 91 20.17 -20.31 8.72
CA GLU A 91 20.80 -21.52 9.24
C GLU A 91 22.24 -21.50 8.71
N GLY A 92 23.14 -20.93 9.51
CA GLY A 92 24.57 -20.92 9.21
C GLY A 92 25.13 -22.34 9.37
N PRO A 93 26.00 -22.82 8.46
CA PRO A 93 26.69 -24.08 8.67
C PRO A 93 27.77 -23.89 9.74
N HIS A 94 27.71 -24.76 10.75
CA HIS A 94 28.76 -25.18 11.68
C HIS A 94 29.73 -24.14 12.27
N ALA A 95 29.69 -24.04 13.61
CA ALA A 95 30.77 -23.52 14.43
C ALA A 95 32.08 -24.29 14.13
N GLY A 96 32.95 -23.69 13.33
CA GLY A 96 34.37 -24.04 13.22
C GLY A 96 35.15 -23.19 14.20
N GLY A 97 35.89 -23.86 15.09
CA GLY A 97 36.66 -23.25 16.18
C GLY A 97 37.68 -22.22 15.69
N VAL A 98 37.91 -21.22 16.53
CA VAL A 98 39.06 -20.33 16.41
C VAL A 98 40.25 -21.01 17.09
N ASP A 99 41.19 -21.50 16.30
CA ASP A 99 42.51 -21.89 16.82
C ASP A 99 43.26 -20.61 17.24
N ALA A 100 43.77 -20.63 18.46
CA ALA A 100 44.61 -19.59 19.02
C ALA A 100 45.97 -19.55 18.31
N VAL A 101 46.41 -18.37 17.90
CA VAL A 101 47.78 -18.11 17.45
C VAL A 101 48.64 -17.83 18.69
N PRO A 102 49.77 -18.54 18.93
CA PRO A 102 50.63 -18.26 20.07
C PRO A 102 51.52 -17.03 19.83
N ALA A 103 52.01 -16.50 20.95
CA ALA A 103 52.74 -15.23 21.12
C ALA A 103 54.08 -15.15 20.39
#